data_AF-U4QEU9-F1
#
_entry.id   AF-U4QEU9-F1
#
_cell.length_a   1.000
_cell.length_b   1.000
_cell.length_c   1.000
_cell.angle_alpha   90.00
_cell.angle_beta   90.00
_cell.angle_gamma   90.00
#
_symmetry.space_group_name_H-M   'P 1'
#
loop_
_entity.id
_entity.type
_entity.pdbx_description
1 polymer ?
#
loop_
_entity_poly.entity_id
_entity_poly.type
_entity_poly.pdbx_seq_one_letter_code
_entity_poly.pdbx_strand_id
1 'polypeptide(L)' 'MVRTMMVDSGYTGQNFANEISSLTSAKVIVVKRNELHQFSVIP' A
#
# COMPACT_ATOMS: atom_id res chain seq x y z
N MET A 1 -5.69 4.64 17.52
CA MET A 1 -5.66 5.33 16.21
C MET A 1 -4.77 4.55 15.26
N VAL A 2 -5.23 4.31 14.04
CA VAL A 2 -4.39 3.73 12.98
C VAL A 2 -3.36 4.78 12.56
N ARG A 3 -2.08 4.42 12.53
CA ARG A 3 -0.98 5.33 12.17
C ARG A 3 -0.55 5.20 10.71
N THR A 4 -0.66 4.00 10.14
CA THR A 4 -0.21 3.72 8.77
C THR A 4 -1.07 2.62 8.16
N MET A 5 -1.44 2.79 6.90
CA MET A 5 -2.16 1.79 6.09
C MET A 5 -1.36 1.50 4.83
N MET A 6 -1.21 0.23 4.49
CA MET A 6 -0.59 -0.22 3.25
C MET A 6 -1.69 -0.74 2.32
N VAL A 7 -1.66 -0.31 1.06
CA VAL A 7 -2.68 -0.60 0.06
C VAL A 7 -2.04 -1.09 -1.23
N ASP A 8 -2.60 -2.15 -1.82
CA ASP A 8 -2.10 -2.73 -3.06
C ASP A 8 -2.25 -1.74 -4.22
N SER A 9 -1.22 -1.63 -5.05
CA SER A 9 -1.15 -0.67 -6.15
C SER A 9 -1.79 -1.16 -7.47
N GLY A 10 -2.68 -2.15 -7.44
CA GLY A 10 -3.44 -2.58 -8.61
C GLY A 10 -4.18 -1.41 -9.29
N TYR A 11 -4.89 -1.67 -10.40
CA TYR A 11 -5.55 -0.63 -11.22
C TYR A 11 -6.47 0.34 -10.44
N THR A 12 -6.93 -0.06 -9.26
CA THR A 12 -7.79 0.72 -8.33
C THR A 12 -7.06 1.28 -7.10
N GLY A 13 -5.80 0.92 -6.88
CA GLY A 13 -5.05 1.22 -5.65
C GLY A 13 -4.80 2.70 -5.40
N GLN A 14 -4.55 3.48 -6.46
CA GLN A 14 -4.27 4.91 -6.32
C GLN A 14 -5.51 5.72 -5.94
N ASN A 15 -6.67 5.44 -6.55
CA ASN A 15 -7.92 6.10 -6.19
C ASN A 15 -8.33 5.76 -4.76
N PHE A 16 -8.20 4.48 -4.37
CA PHE A 16 -8.43 4.05 -3.00
C PHE A 16 -7.50 4.76 -2.01
N ALA A 17 -6.21 4.87 -2.33
CA ALA A 17 -5.24 5.54 -1.46
C ALA A 17 -5.54 7.03 -1.26
N ASN A 18 -6.01 7.70 -2.32
CA ASN A 18 -6.38 9.11 -2.30
C ASN A 18 -7.63 9.34 -1.43
N GLU A 19 -8.67 8.50 -1.59
CA GLU A 19 -9.89 8.57 -0.77
C GLU A 19 -9.61 8.26 0.71
N ILE A 20 -8.82 7.24 1.01
CA ILE A 20 -8.49 6.90 2.41
C ILE A 20 -7.56 7.94 3.05
N SER A 21 -6.68 8.57 2.28
CA SER A 21 -5.88 9.70 2.78
C SER A 21 -6.74 10.95 3.05
N SER A 22 -7.84 11.14 2.33
CA SER A 22 -8.75 12.28 2.57
C SER A 22 -9.64 12.03 3.79
N LEU A 23 -10.01 10.77 4.03
CA LEU A 23 -10.88 10.34 5.14
C LEU A 23 -10.13 10.11 6.46
N THR A 24 -8.81 9.92 6.41
CA THR A 24 -8.02 9.55 7.59
C THR A 24 -6.76 10.40 7.70
N SER A 25 -6.38 10.79 8.92
CA SER A 25 -5.05 11.40 9.18
C SER A 25 -3.91 10.37 9.18
N ALA A 26 -4.13 9.17 8.65
CA ALA A 26 -3.15 8.10 8.64
C ALA A 26 -2.28 8.17 7.38
N LYS A 27 -1.01 7.79 7.51
CA LYS A 27 -0.11 7.68 6.35
C LYS A 27 -0.53 6.49 5.49
N VAL A 28 -0.97 6.74 4.27
CA VAL A 28 -1.29 5.68 3.30
C VAL A 28 -0.08 5.43 2.40
N ILE A 29 0.35 4.18 2.30
CA ILE A 29 1.48 3.76 1.46
C ILE A 29 0.95 2.80 0.41
N VAL A 30 1.09 3.18 -0.85
CA VAL A 30 0.77 2.33 -2.00
C VAL A 30 1.96 1.41 -2.27
N VAL A 31 1.73 0.10 -2.30
CA VAL A 31 2.77 -0.92 -2.48
C VAL A 31 2.39 -1.89 -3.59
N LYS A 32 3.34 -2.23 -4.46
CA LYS A 32 3.16 -3.31 -5.45
C LYS A 32 3.51 -4.65 -4.83
N ARG A 33 2.84 -5.73 -5.26
CA ARG A 33 3.14 -7.10 -4.82
C ARG A 33 4.60 -7.51 -5.02
N ASN A 34 5.24 -7.05 -6.10
CA ASN A 34 6.66 -7.31 -6.36
C ASN A 34 7.62 -6.50 -5.45
N GLU A 35 7.15 -5.47 -4.76
CA GLU A 35 7.93 -4.69 -3.79
C GLU A 35 7.87 -5.30 -2.38
N LEU A 36 6.84 -6.11 -2.09
CA LEU A 36 6.67 -6.81 -0.82
C LEU A 36 7.24 -8.23 -0.81
N HIS A 37 7.40 -8.83 -1.99
CA HIS A 37 7.97 -10.17 -2.12
C HIS A 37 9.48 -10.06 -2.39
N GLN A 38 10.32 -10.23 -1.35
CA GLN A 38 11.72 -10.58 -1.59
C GLN A 38 11.78 -12.03 -2.06
N PHE A 39 12.04 -12.25 -3.34
CA PHE A 39 12.36 -13.58 -3.85
C PHE A 39 13.75 -13.97 -3.30
N SER A 40 13.78 -14.83 -2.28
CA SER A 40 15.02 -15.46 -1.85
C SER A 40 15.35 -16.58 -2.84
N VAL A 41 16.43 -16.42 -3.61
CA VAL A 41 16.99 -17.51 -4.40
C VAL A 41 17.70 -18.45 -3.43
N ILE A 42 17.14 -19.64 -3.21
CA ILE A 42 17.80 -20.70 -2.44
C ILE A 42 18.77 -21.41 -3.42
N PRO A 43 20.06 -21.57 -3.07
CA PRO A 43 21.05 -22.27 -3.90
C PRO A 43 20.68 -23.72 -4.24
#